data_AF-A0A7C1A236-F1
#
_entry.id   AF-A0A7C1A236-F1
#
_cell.length_a   1.000
_cell.length_b   1.000
_cell.length_c   1.000
_cell.angle_alpha   90.00
_cell.angle_beta   90.00
_cell.angle_gamma   90.00
#
_symmetry.space_group_name_H-M   'P 1'
#
loop_
_entity.id
_entity.type
_entity.pdbx_description
1 polymer ?
#
loop_
_entity_poly.entity_id
_entity_poly.type
_entity_poly.pdbx_seq_one_letter_code
_entity_poly.pdbx_strand_id
1 'polypeptide(L)'
;MLLVADSWGVFGTEGIPIDQILKPGVINVFDVSRLRATEAWSVRNLLVAILARDIYQKRVIARKQEELAKMGEIELEERFPMVWLIVDESHNFVSSEEITVSTGPLLTIVKQGREPGVSFVPMTQMPNKLHPEVIAQTDLVISHRLTAKSDIDALHAVMQTYMREDLWKAIEAMPKWRGAAVVLDDNSERLYTIQVRPRLSWHAGEAAIAVT
;
A
#
# COMPACT_ATOMS: atom_id res chain seq x y z
N MET A 1 6.78 -10.10 -31.28
CA MET A 1 6.73 -9.20 -30.12
C MET A 1 5.65 -8.16 -30.42
N LEU A 2 4.66 -7.96 -29.53
CA LEU A 2 3.54 -7.04 -29.78
C LEU A 2 4.08 -5.60 -29.89
N LEU A 3 3.99 -4.97 -31.07
CA LEU A 3 4.53 -3.62 -31.37
C LEU A 3 4.12 -2.54 -30.36
N VAL A 4 2.95 -2.70 -29.73
CA VAL A 4 2.43 -1.78 -28.72
C VAL A 4 3.19 -1.89 -27.40
N ALA A 5 3.58 -3.10 -26.98
CA ALA A 5 4.29 -3.32 -25.72
C ALA A 5 5.71 -2.73 -25.73
N ASP A 6 6.36 -2.73 -26.90
CA ASP A 6 7.69 -2.12 -27.10
C ASP A 6 7.64 -0.59 -26.89
N SER A 7 6.54 0.06 -27.33
CA SER A 7 6.33 1.50 -27.16
C SER A 7 6.18 1.96 -25.70
N TRP A 8 5.90 1.03 -24.78
CA TRP A 8 5.74 1.34 -23.36
C TRP A 8 7.08 1.57 -22.65
N GLY A 9 8.18 1.01 -23.18
CA GLY A 9 9.52 1.17 -22.59
C GLY A 9 9.73 0.46 -21.25
N VAL A 10 8.89 -0.53 -20.95
CA VAL A 10 8.88 -1.26 -19.67
C VAL A 10 9.39 -2.70 -19.84
N PHE A 11 9.13 -3.31 -21.00
CA PHE A 11 9.51 -4.70 -21.28
C PHE A 11 10.79 -4.73 -22.11
N GLY A 12 11.72 -5.59 -21.71
CA GLY A 12 12.98 -5.81 -22.40
C GLY A 12 13.42 -7.27 -22.29
N THR A 13 14.49 -7.62 -23.00
CA THR A 13 15.13 -8.95 -22.91
C THR A 13 15.96 -9.12 -21.64
N GLU A 14 16.33 -8.01 -21.00
CA GLU A 14 17.05 -7.95 -19.74
C GLU A 14 16.18 -7.28 -18.67
N GLY A 15 16.34 -7.70 -17.42
CA GLY A 15 15.61 -7.16 -16.28
C GLY A 15 16.37 -7.42 -14.99
N ILE A 16 15.99 -6.71 -13.92
CA ILE A 16 16.58 -6.89 -12.60
C ILE A 16 15.64 -7.79 -11.77
N PRO A 17 16.11 -8.97 -11.31
CA PRO A 17 15.34 -9.82 -10.42
C PRO A 17 14.94 -9.09 -9.13
N ILE A 18 13.73 -9.34 -8.62
CA ILE A 18 13.20 -8.62 -7.45
C ILE A 18 14.04 -8.82 -6.18
N ASP A 19 14.71 -9.96 -6.03
CA ASP A 19 15.63 -10.27 -4.93
C ASP A 19 16.92 -9.44 -4.96
N GLN A 20 17.32 -8.94 -6.14
CA GLN A 20 18.43 -7.99 -6.24
C GLN A 20 17.99 -6.55 -5.90
N ILE A 21 16.71 -6.23 -6.09
CA ILE A 21 16.13 -4.92 -5.76
C ILE A 21 15.81 -4.84 -4.27
N LEU A 22 15.18 -5.87 -3.70
CA LEU A 22 14.70 -5.88 -2.34
C LEU A 22 15.78 -6.37 -1.36
N LYS A 23 16.55 -5.40 -0.84
CA LYS A 23 17.59 -5.63 0.16
C LYS A 23 17.18 -5.11 1.54
N PRO A 24 17.62 -5.76 2.64
CA PRO A 24 17.38 -5.26 3.99
C PRO A 24 17.85 -3.81 4.17
N GLY A 25 17.03 -2.98 4.81
CA GLY A 25 17.36 -1.58 5.12
C GLY A 25 17.30 -0.61 3.94
N VAL A 26 16.88 -1.05 2.75
CA VAL A 26 16.75 -0.20 1.56
C VAL A 26 15.29 0.18 1.32
N ILE A 27 15.05 1.45 0.98
CA ILE A 27 13.75 1.93 0.50
C ILE A 27 13.79 1.98 -1.02
N ASN A 28 13.03 1.09 -1.66
CA ASN A 28 12.88 1.06 -3.11
C ASN A 28 11.66 1.88 -3.53
N VAL A 29 11.84 2.82 -4.47
CA VAL A 29 10.76 3.65 -4.99
C VAL A 29 10.55 3.33 -6.46
N PHE A 30 9.37 2.79 -6.79
CA PHE A 30 8.96 2.51 -8.16
C PHE A 30 8.05 3.63 -8.67
N ASP A 31 8.62 4.56 -9.45
CA ASP A 31 7.84 5.64 -10.06
C ASP A 31 7.12 5.15 -11.32
N VAL A 32 5.80 4.96 -11.20
CA VAL A 32 4.92 4.57 -12.31
C VAL A 32 4.16 5.77 -12.93
N SER A 33 4.41 6.99 -12.45
CA SER A 33 3.65 8.17 -12.87
C SER A 33 3.95 8.62 -14.31
N ARG A 34 5.18 8.43 -14.80
CA ARG A 34 5.65 9.00 -16.08
C ARG A 34 5.66 8.05 -17.28
N LEU A 35 4.80 7.03 -17.29
CA LEU A 35 4.70 6.13 -18.44
C LEU A 35 4.20 6.90 -19.68
N ARG A 36 4.96 6.80 -20.78
CA ARG A 36 4.80 7.61 -22.01
C ARG A 36 3.64 7.17 -22.92
N ALA A 37 2.93 6.10 -22.57
CA ALA A 37 1.96 5.45 -23.45
C ALA A 37 0.55 6.03 -23.34
N THR A 38 -0.21 6.02 -24.44
CA THR A 38 -1.64 6.39 -24.48
C THR A 38 -2.49 5.49 -23.56
N GLU A 39 -2.04 4.26 -23.31
CA GLU A 39 -2.63 3.28 -22.37
C GLU A 39 -1.91 3.27 -21.00
N ALA A 40 -1.26 4.38 -20.61
CA ALA A 40 -0.42 4.45 -19.41
C ALA A 40 -1.09 3.83 -18.18
N TRP A 41 -2.41 3.97 -18.02
CA TRP A 41 -3.15 3.39 -16.90
C TRP A 41 -3.05 1.86 -16.80
N SER A 42 -3.28 1.16 -17.91
CA SER A 42 -3.25 -0.30 -17.99
C SER A 42 -1.83 -0.81 -17.70
N VAL A 43 -0.82 -0.09 -18.21
CA VAL A 43 0.60 -0.45 -17.99
C VAL A 43 1.01 -0.23 -16.53
N ARG A 44 0.56 0.85 -15.87
CA ARG A 44 0.79 1.09 -14.43
C ARG A 44 0.22 -0.05 -13.59
N ASN A 45 -1.04 -0.42 -13.86
CA ASN A 45 -1.69 -1.53 -13.16
C ASN A 45 -0.96 -2.86 -13.38
N LEU A 46 -0.51 -3.12 -14.60
CA LEU A 46 0.28 -4.31 -14.91
C LEU A 46 1.61 -4.35 -14.15
N LEU A 47 2.33 -3.22 -14.07
CA LEU A 47 3.57 -3.12 -13.30
C LEU A 47 3.36 -3.43 -11.82
N VAL A 48 2.36 -2.79 -11.20
CA VAL A 48 2.01 -3.05 -9.80
C VAL A 48 1.60 -4.51 -9.60
N ALA A 49 0.84 -5.09 -10.53
CA ALA A 49 0.44 -6.49 -10.48
C ALA A 49 1.64 -7.44 -10.52
N ILE A 50 2.63 -7.18 -11.40
CA ILE A 50 3.85 -7.98 -11.52
C ILE A 50 4.67 -7.89 -10.22
N LEU A 51 4.91 -6.68 -9.72
CA LEU A 51 5.64 -6.46 -8.47
C LEU A 51 4.96 -7.16 -7.29
N ALA A 52 3.65 -6.98 -7.13
CA ALA A 52 2.89 -7.61 -6.05
C ALA A 52 2.98 -9.15 -6.11
N ARG A 53 2.83 -9.74 -7.30
CA ARG A 53 2.95 -11.20 -7.48
C ARG A 53 4.34 -11.72 -7.14
N ASP A 54 5.37 -11.07 -7.68
CA ASP A 54 6.76 -11.54 -7.51
C ASP A 54 7.22 -11.41 -6.06
N ILE A 55 6.89 -10.28 -5.40
CA ILE A 55 7.13 -10.06 -3.97
C ILE A 55 6.45 -11.16 -3.13
N TYR A 56 5.17 -11.42 -3.39
CA TYR A 56 4.41 -12.43 -2.66
C TYR A 56 5.03 -13.83 -2.84
N GLN A 57 5.33 -14.22 -4.07
CA GLN A 57 5.89 -15.53 -4.38
C GLN A 57 7.27 -15.74 -3.73
N LYS A 58 8.16 -14.74 -3.83
CA LYS A 58 9.48 -14.80 -3.19
C LYS A 58 9.37 -14.91 -1.68
N ARG A 59 8.43 -14.19 -1.05
CA ARG A 59 8.18 -14.30 0.39
C ARG A 59 7.57 -15.63 0.81
N VAL A 60 6.69 -16.24 0.01
CA VAL A 60 6.19 -17.60 0.27
C VAL A 60 7.34 -18.62 0.24
N ILE A 61 8.25 -18.52 -0.74
CA ILE A 61 9.42 -19.41 -0.82
C ILE A 61 10.34 -19.18 0.38
N ALA A 62 10.66 -17.92 0.68
CA ALA A 62 11.53 -17.56 1.80
C ALA A 62 10.94 -18.00 3.15
N ARG A 63 9.62 -17.90 3.34
CA ARG A 63 8.94 -18.39 4.55
C ARG A 63 9.12 -19.90 4.72
N LYS A 64 9.00 -20.68 3.64
CA LYS A 64 9.24 -22.13 3.69
C LYS A 64 10.69 -22.46 4.05
N GLN A 65 11.64 -21.75 3.45
CA GLN A 65 13.06 -21.89 3.76
C GLN A 65 13.35 -21.56 5.23
N GLU A 66 12.77 -20.48 5.76
CA GLU A 66 12.88 -20.09 7.17
C GLU A 66 12.37 -21.19 8.12
N GLU A 67 11.29 -21.89 7.77
CA GLU A 67 10.77 -23.00 8.57
C GLU A 67 11.69 -24.23 8.53
N LEU A 68 12.19 -24.63 7.36
CA LEU A 68 13.16 -25.72 7.24
C LEU A 68 14.44 -25.43 8.03
N ALA A 69 14.91 -24.18 8.00
CA ALA A 69 16.08 -23.77 8.78
C ALA A 69 15.83 -23.82 10.29
N LYS A 70 14.62 -23.45 10.76
CA LYS A 70 14.24 -23.61 12.17
C LYS A 70 14.18 -25.08 12.61
N MET A 71 13.85 -25.99 11.69
CA MET A 71 13.86 -27.43 11.93
C MET A 71 15.27 -28.02 11.88
N GLY A 72 16.28 -27.24 11.47
CA GLY A 72 17.67 -27.70 11.34
C GLY A 72 17.94 -28.53 10.08
N GLU A 73 17.03 -28.55 9.10
CA GLU A 73 17.19 -29.30 7.85
C GLU A 73 18.13 -28.61 6.87
N ILE A 74 18.19 -27.27 6.92
CA ILE A 74 19.05 -26.45 6.06
C ILE A 74 19.72 -25.33 6.87
N GLU A 75 20.86 -24.85 6.39
CA GLU A 75 21.43 -23.57 6.83
C GLU A 75 21.02 -22.45 5.86
N LEU A 76 20.72 -21.27 6.40
CA LEU A 76 20.40 -20.09 5.60
C LEU A 76 21.50 -19.05 5.74
N GLU A 77 22.26 -18.85 4.66
CA GLU A 77 23.28 -17.81 4.59
C GLU A 77 22.66 -16.41 4.54
N GLU A 78 21.59 -16.23 3.75
CA GLU A 78 20.86 -14.96 3.64
C GLU A 78 19.35 -15.19 3.71
N ARG A 79 18.65 -14.21 4.30
CA ARG A 79 17.18 -14.19 4.37
C ARG A 79 16.63 -13.10 3.47
N PHE A 80 15.68 -13.47 2.63
CA PHE A 80 14.90 -12.48 1.90
C PHE A 80 14.11 -11.61 2.89
N PRO A 81 14.18 -10.27 2.80
CA PRO A 81 13.60 -9.38 3.82
C PRO A 81 12.08 -9.45 3.86
N MET A 82 11.48 -9.25 5.04
CA MET A 82 10.04 -8.93 5.12
C MET A 82 9.78 -7.61 4.39
N VAL A 83 8.72 -7.56 3.58
CA VAL A 83 8.48 -6.46 2.65
C VAL A 83 7.28 -5.63 3.10
N TRP A 84 7.46 -4.32 3.13
CA TRP A 84 6.38 -3.35 3.28
C TRP A 84 6.07 -2.78 1.89
N LEU A 85 4.97 -3.21 1.29
CA LEU A 85 4.49 -2.73 0.00
C LEU A 85 3.59 -1.51 0.23
N ILE A 86 4.15 -0.32 0.02
CA ILE A 86 3.44 0.95 0.14
C ILE A 86 2.96 1.37 -1.26
N VAL A 87 1.65 1.62 -1.41
CA VAL A 87 1.06 2.04 -2.68
C VAL A 87 0.31 3.35 -2.49
N ASP A 88 0.83 4.41 -3.11
CA ASP A 88 0.17 5.71 -3.13
C ASP A 88 -0.99 5.74 -4.14
N GLU A 89 -2.02 6.51 -3.81
CA GLU A 89 -3.31 6.53 -4.51
C GLU A 89 -3.85 5.13 -4.84
N SER A 90 -3.84 4.24 -3.84
CA SER A 90 -4.19 2.81 -3.96
C SER A 90 -5.55 2.52 -4.59
N HIS A 91 -6.50 3.44 -4.51
CA HIS A 91 -7.81 3.31 -5.16
C HIS A 91 -7.71 3.13 -6.69
N ASN A 92 -6.57 3.49 -7.29
CA ASN A 92 -6.28 3.31 -8.72
C ASN A 92 -5.84 1.91 -9.10
N PHE A 93 -5.37 1.12 -8.12
CA PHE A 93 -4.80 -0.21 -8.32
C PHE A 93 -5.66 -1.32 -7.69
N VAL A 94 -6.51 -0.96 -6.73
CA VAL A 94 -7.42 -1.85 -6.02
C VAL A 94 -8.69 -1.08 -5.65
N SER A 95 -9.45 -0.71 -6.69
CA SER A 95 -10.70 0.05 -6.57
C SER A 95 -11.86 -0.80 -6.03
N SER A 96 -12.85 -0.16 -5.41
CA SER A 96 -14.16 -0.75 -5.10
C SER A 96 -15.09 -0.84 -6.31
N GLU A 97 -14.90 -0.01 -7.33
CA GLU A 97 -15.81 0.12 -8.47
C GLU A 97 -15.36 -0.72 -9.68
N GLU A 98 -14.04 -0.83 -9.89
CA GLU A 98 -13.45 -1.47 -11.06
C GLU A 98 -12.41 -2.53 -10.68
N ILE A 99 -12.43 -3.66 -11.38
CA ILE A 99 -11.39 -4.69 -11.26
C ILE A 99 -10.29 -4.37 -12.26
N THR A 100 -9.10 -4.06 -11.77
CA THR A 100 -7.91 -3.86 -12.59
C THR A 100 -7.00 -5.09 -12.56
N VAL A 101 -5.96 -5.09 -13.39
CA VAL A 101 -4.97 -6.18 -13.45
C VAL A 101 -4.26 -6.39 -12.10
N SER A 102 -4.10 -5.33 -11.30
CA SER A 102 -3.47 -5.39 -9.98
C SER A 102 -4.42 -5.76 -8.84
N THR A 103 -5.75 -5.65 -9.02
CA THR A 103 -6.73 -5.96 -7.97
C THR A 103 -6.50 -7.35 -7.37
N GLY A 104 -6.41 -8.39 -8.20
CA GLY A 104 -6.21 -9.77 -7.74
C GLY A 104 -4.94 -9.94 -6.89
N PRO A 105 -3.74 -9.63 -7.43
CA PRO A 105 -2.49 -9.71 -6.69
C PRO A 105 -2.46 -8.93 -5.38
N LEU A 106 -2.97 -7.69 -5.37
CA LEU A 106 -3.02 -6.87 -4.16
C LEU A 106 -3.96 -7.49 -3.13
N LEU A 107 -5.13 -7.98 -3.54
CA LEU A 107 -6.04 -8.69 -2.63
C LEU A 107 -5.45 -10.00 -2.10
N THR A 108 -4.61 -10.70 -2.87
CA THR A 108 -3.86 -11.85 -2.35
C THR A 108 -2.94 -11.42 -1.21
N ILE A 109 -2.20 -10.32 -1.35
CA ILE A 109 -1.35 -9.79 -0.26
C ILE A 109 -2.20 -9.36 0.93
N VAL A 110 -3.33 -8.68 0.71
CA VAL A 110 -4.23 -8.29 1.81
C VAL A 110 -4.72 -9.50 2.59
N LYS A 111 -5.13 -10.58 1.91
CA LYS A 111 -5.72 -11.76 2.55
C LYS A 111 -4.69 -12.71 3.16
N GLN A 112 -3.53 -12.83 2.51
CA GLN A 112 -2.58 -13.90 2.80
C GLN A 112 -1.20 -13.38 3.17
N GLY A 113 -0.92 -12.08 3.05
CA GLY A 113 0.41 -11.48 3.22
C GLY A 113 0.99 -11.63 4.63
N ARG A 114 0.14 -11.81 5.65
CA ARG A 114 0.58 -12.05 7.03
C ARG A 114 1.42 -13.32 7.17
N GLU A 115 1.04 -14.42 6.52
CA GLU A 115 1.76 -15.70 6.62
C GLU A 115 3.20 -15.65 6.06
N PRO A 116 3.43 -15.14 4.83
CA PRO A 116 4.77 -15.00 4.27
C PRO A 116 5.49 -13.73 4.72
N GLY A 117 4.87 -12.83 5.48
CA GLY A 117 5.52 -11.61 5.99
C GLY A 117 5.63 -10.47 4.95
N VAL A 118 4.52 -10.20 4.26
CA VAL A 118 4.33 -9.05 3.37
C VAL A 118 3.27 -8.14 3.99
N SER A 119 3.67 -6.94 4.40
CA SER A 119 2.78 -5.90 4.89
C SER A 119 2.34 -5.01 3.73
N PHE A 120 1.03 -4.77 3.60
CA PHE A 120 0.49 -3.86 2.60
C PHE A 120 0.08 -2.54 3.27
N VAL A 121 0.52 -1.42 2.70
CA VAL A 121 0.23 -0.07 3.22
C VAL A 121 -0.42 0.75 2.10
N PRO A 122 -1.75 0.68 1.96
CA PRO A 122 -2.47 1.49 1.00
C PRO A 122 -2.58 2.93 1.50
N MET A 123 -2.24 3.89 0.64
CA MET A 123 -2.44 5.32 0.89
C MET A 123 -3.43 5.85 -0.14
N THR A 124 -4.41 6.65 0.29
CA THR A 124 -5.44 7.22 -0.59
C THR A 124 -6.07 8.45 0.05
N GLN A 125 -6.46 9.42 -0.79
CA GLN A 125 -7.31 10.53 -0.36
C GLN A 125 -8.79 10.18 -0.37
N MET A 126 -9.17 9.11 -1.08
CA MET A 126 -10.56 8.65 -1.26
C MET A 126 -10.69 7.22 -0.70
N PRO A 127 -10.77 7.03 0.63
CA PRO A 127 -10.94 5.71 1.22
C PRO A 127 -12.23 5.03 0.74
N ASN A 128 -13.32 5.76 0.45
CA ASN A 128 -14.56 5.16 -0.06
C ASN A 128 -14.42 4.46 -1.43
N LYS A 129 -13.41 4.83 -2.22
CA LYS A 129 -13.11 4.23 -3.54
C LYS A 129 -12.15 3.04 -3.45
N LEU A 130 -11.62 2.74 -2.26
CA LEU A 130 -10.75 1.61 -2.04
C LEU A 130 -11.58 0.34 -1.89
N HIS A 131 -11.08 -0.78 -2.40
CA HIS A 131 -11.79 -2.05 -2.31
C HIS A 131 -12.17 -2.40 -0.85
N PRO A 132 -13.43 -2.79 -0.55
CA PRO A 132 -13.90 -2.98 0.83
C PRO A 132 -13.08 -4.00 1.64
N GLU A 133 -12.59 -5.06 0.99
CA GLU A 133 -11.72 -6.05 1.63
C GLU A 133 -10.40 -5.45 2.14
N VAL A 134 -9.84 -4.45 1.44
CA VAL A 134 -8.60 -3.80 1.90
C VAL A 134 -8.87 -3.10 3.23
N ILE A 135 -9.98 -2.36 3.30
CA ILE A 135 -10.44 -1.66 4.49
C ILE A 135 -10.71 -2.65 5.62
N ALA A 136 -11.51 -3.69 5.36
CA ALA A 136 -11.93 -4.67 6.36
C ALA A 136 -10.78 -5.51 6.97
N GLN A 137 -9.66 -5.65 6.26
CA GLN A 137 -8.48 -6.42 6.71
C GLN A 137 -7.35 -5.51 7.23
N THR A 138 -7.63 -4.22 7.46
CA THR A 138 -6.62 -3.28 7.95
C THR A 138 -6.51 -3.31 9.47
N ASP A 139 -5.35 -3.72 10.00
CA ASP A 139 -5.09 -3.74 11.45
C ASP A 139 -4.87 -2.33 12.03
N LEU A 140 -4.29 -1.41 11.24
CA LEU A 140 -3.89 -0.07 11.68
C LEU A 140 -4.29 0.98 10.64
N VAL A 141 -5.08 1.97 11.06
CA VAL A 141 -5.48 3.10 10.23
C VAL A 141 -4.87 4.38 10.78
N ILE A 142 -4.21 5.15 9.92
CA ILE A 142 -3.77 6.50 10.22
C ILE A 142 -4.56 7.45 9.32
N SER A 143 -5.53 8.15 9.90
CA SER A 143 -6.38 9.08 9.17
C SER A 143 -6.06 10.51 9.55
N HIS A 144 -5.71 11.33 8.56
CA HIS A 144 -5.84 12.78 8.68
C HIS A 144 -7.31 13.18 8.68
N ARG A 145 -7.57 14.50 8.75
CA ARG A 145 -8.93 15.03 8.72
C ARG A 145 -9.64 14.64 7.42
N LEU A 146 -10.72 13.88 7.56
CA LEU A 146 -11.68 13.61 6.49
C LEU A 146 -12.91 14.51 6.68
N THR A 147 -13.49 14.98 5.58
CA THR A 147 -14.68 15.85 5.61
C THR A 147 -15.88 15.20 4.94
N ALA A 148 -15.66 14.29 4.01
CA ALA A 148 -16.74 13.62 3.31
C ALA A 148 -17.31 12.49 4.18
N LYS A 149 -18.63 12.48 4.33
CA LYS A 149 -19.33 11.43 5.08
C LYS A 149 -19.03 10.03 4.55
N SER A 150 -19.00 9.87 3.22
CA SER A 150 -18.69 8.59 2.58
C SER A 150 -17.30 8.06 2.94
N ASP A 151 -16.31 8.94 3.10
CA ASP A 151 -14.95 8.56 3.48
C ASP A 151 -14.86 8.16 4.95
N ILE A 152 -15.60 8.86 5.81
CA ILE A 152 -15.68 8.53 7.23
C ILE A 152 -16.44 7.20 7.42
N ASP A 153 -17.55 7.01 6.71
CA ASP A 153 -18.33 5.76 6.71
C ASP A 153 -17.48 4.58 6.20
N ALA A 154 -16.57 4.81 5.24
CA ALA A 154 -15.62 3.79 4.80
C ALA A 154 -14.66 3.38 5.93
N LEU A 155 -14.14 4.34 6.72
CA LEU A 155 -13.32 4.00 7.90
C LEU A 155 -14.11 3.26 8.98
N HIS A 156 -15.42 3.50 9.09
CA HIS A 156 -16.28 2.77 10.04
C HIS A 156 -16.42 1.28 9.70
N ALA A 157 -16.11 0.87 8.47
CA ALA A 157 -16.11 -0.54 8.08
C ALA A 157 -14.91 -1.32 8.64
N VAL A 158 -13.85 -0.64 9.06
CA VAL A 158 -12.70 -1.25 9.74
C VAL A 158 -13.06 -1.64 11.18
N MET A 159 -13.91 -0.84 11.83
CA MET A 159 -14.16 -0.95 13.27
C MET A 159 -15.29 -1.90 13.64
N GLN A 160 -15.15 -2.54 14.79
CA GLN A 160 -16.27 -3.15 15.50
C GLN A 160 -17.32 -2.08 15.89
N THR A 161 -18.60 -2.47 15.94
CA THR A 161 -19.75 -1.57 16.00
C THR A 161 -19.72 -0.55 17.14
N TYR A 162 -19.05 -0.85 18.26
CA TYR A 162 -19.03 0.00 19.46
C TYR A 162 -18.06 1.19 19.38
N MET A 163 -17.07 1.21 18.48
CA MET A 163 -16.11 2.33 18.37
C MET A 163 -16.56 3.46 17.42
N ARG A 164 -17.73 3.32 16.79
CA ARG A 164 -18.21 4.26 15.75
C ARG A 164 -18.40 5.68 16.25
N GLU A 165 -18.95 5.85 17.45
CA GLU A 165 -19.16 7.20 18.01
C GLU A 165 -17.84 7.89 18.37
N ASP A 166 -16.85 7.12 18.84
CA ASP A 166 -15.58 7.68 19.32
C ASP A 166 -14.71 8.16 18.16
N LEU A 167 -14.72 7.46 17.02
CA LEU A 167 -14.02 7.91 15.82
C LEU A 167 -14.59 9.21 15.27
N TRP A 168 -15.92 9.33 15.17
CA TRP A 168 -16.56 10.56 14.70
C TRP A 168 -16.19 11.75 15.59
N LYS A 169 -16.34 11.60 16.91
CA LYS A 169 -15.97 12.62 17.89
C LYS A 169 -14.48 12.98 17.79
N ALA A 170 -13.61 12.00 17.60
CA ALA A 170 -12.18 12.23 17.47
C ALA A 170 -11.79 12.96 16.17
N ILE A 171 -12.41 12.60 15.03
CA ILE A 171 -12.19 13.28 13.74
C ILE A 171 -12.72 14.72 13.81
N GLU A 172 -13.89 14.94 14.40
CA GLU A 172 -14.46 16.29 14.56
C GLU A 172 -13.65 17.17 15.50
N ALA A 173 -13.21 16.62 16.64
CA ALA A 173 -12.37 17.29 17.61
C ALA A 173 -10.93 17.53 17.11
N MET A 174 -10.54 16.91 15.99
CA MET A 174 -9.21 17.02 15.44
C MET A 174 -8.87 18.49 15.09
N PRO A 175 -7.74 19.01 15.60
CA PRO A 175 -7.26 20.35 15.26
C PRO A 175 -7.08 20.54 13.75
N LYS A 176 -7.26 21.79 13.27
CA LYS A 176 -7.11 22.14 11.85
C LYS A 176 -5.66 22.34 11.39
N TRP A 177 -4.67 22.20 12.28
CA TRP A 177 -3.27 22.37 11.89
C TRP A 177 -2.76 21.17 11.09
N ARG A 178 -1.79 21.43 10.22
CA ARG A 178 -1.17 20.40 9.37
C ARG A 178 -0.52 19.32 10.24
N GLY A 179 -0.71 18.07 9.84
CA GLY A 179 -0.15 16.91 10.54
C GLY A 179 -1.00 16.36 11.69
N ALA A 180 -2.12 16.99 12.06
CA ALA A 180 -3.07 16.35 12.98
C ALA A 180 -3.66 15.08 12.32
N ALA A 181 -3.68 13.97 13.06
CA ALA A 181 -4.24 12.71 12.62
C ALA A 181 -4.79 11.89 13.79
N VAL A 182 -5.63 10.92 13.46
CA VAL A 182 -6.09 9.88 14.37
C VAL A 182 -5.47 8.55 13.93
N VAL A 183 -4.97 7.79 14.90
CA VAL A 183 -4.54 6.41 14.73
C VAL A 183 -5.57 5.51 15.36
N LEU A 184 -6.13 4.61 14.57
CA LEU A 184 -6.97 3.52 15.01
C LEU A 184 -6.15 2.24 14.93
N ASP A 185 -6.08 1.52 16.04
CA ASP A 185 -5.44 0.21 16.16
C ASP A 185 -6.53 -0.81 16.51
N ASP A 186 -6.85 -1.69 15.56
CA ASP A 186 -7.87 -2.73 15.72
C ASP A 186 -7.46 -3.75 16.78
N ASN A 187 -6.17 -4.08 16.87
CA ASN A 187 -5.67 -5.09 17.81
C ASN A 187 -5.72 -4.63 19.27
N SER A 188 -5.58 -3.32 19.53
CA SER A 188 -5.75 -2.79 20.90
C SER A 188 -7.10 -2.13 21.14
N GLU A 189 -7.98 -2.11 20.13
CA GLU A 189 -9.30 -1.44 20.16
C GLU A 189 -9.20 0.01 20.69
N ARG A 190 -8.14 0.72 20.27
CA ARG A 190 -7.83 2.06 20.78
C ARG A 190 -7.69 3.08 19.67
N LEU A 191 -8.08 4.30 20.05
CA LEU A 191 -7.99 5.47 19.23
C LEU A 191 -7.02 6.47 19.87
N TYR A 192 -6.03 6.91 19.09
CA TYR A 192 -5.03 7.87 19.52
C TYR A 192 -5.09 9.10 18.62
N THR A 193 -5.03 10.28 19.21
CA THR A 193 -4.82 11.52 18.45
C THR A 193 -3.33 11.83 18.42
N ILE A 194 -2.77 12.04 17.24
CA ILE A 194 -1.35 12.30 17.03
C ILE A 194 -1.12 13.60 16.26
N GLN A 195 0.11 14.11 16.37
CA GLN A 195 0.61 15.18 15.51
C GLN A 195 1.85 14.70 14.77
N VAL A 196 1.72 14.56 13.45
CA VAL A 196 2.81 14.22 12.55
C VAL A 196 3.73 15.43 12.42
N ARG A 197 5.02 15.24 12.69
CA ARG A 197 6.02 16.29 12.54
C ARG A 197 6.15 16.72 11.06
N PRO A 198 6.52 17.98 10.77
CA PRO A 198 6.86 18.39 9.42
C PRO A 198 7.97 17.54 8.80
N ARG A 199 7.86 17.30 7.50
CA ARG A 199 8.89 16.59 6.71
C ARG A 199 10.16 17.44 6.64
N LEU A 200 11.33 16.79 6.76
CA LEU A 200 12.64 17.45 6.62
C LEU A 200 13.20 17.40 5.20
N SER A 201 12.80 16.41 4.41
CA SER A 201 13.24 16.25 3.02
C SER A 201 12.34 17.02 2.05
N TRP A 202 12.91 17.48 0.95
CA TRP A 202 12.16 18.14 -0.12
C TRP A 202 11.25 17.17 -0.88
N HIS A 203 10.13 17.67 -1.42
CA HIS A 203 9.24 16.95 -2.33
C HIS A 203 8.77 17.84 -3.48
N ALA A 204 8.66 17.27 -4.68
CA ALA A 204 8.24 18.00 -5.88
C ALA A 204 6.71 18.13 -6.05
N GLY A 205 5.92 17.52 -5.16
CA GLY A 205 4.45 17.53 -5.21
C GLY A 205 3.77 18.72 -4.53
N GLU A 206 4.46 19.86 -4.39
CA GLU A 206 3.80 21.05 -3.85
C GLU A 206 2.77 21.56 -4.86
N ALA A 207 1.55 21.83 -4.39
CA ALA A 207 0.49 22.35 -5.26
C ALA A 207 0.97 23.66 -5.90
N ALA A 208 0.69 23.84 -7.19
CA ALA A 208 1.05 25.05 -7.91
C ALA A 208 0.46 26.27 -7.18
N ILE A 209 1.33 27.19 -6.74
CA ILE A 209 0.90 28.44 -6.14
C ILE A 209 0.59 29.40 -7.28
N ALA A 210 -0.64 29.92 -7.32
CA ALA A 210 -0.97 31.02 -8.21
C ALA A 210 -0.13 32.24 -7.79
N VAL A 211 0.86 32.58 -8.61
CA VAL A 211 1.62 33.82 -8.43
C VAL A 211 0.68 34.96 -8.80
N THR A 212 0.42 35.85 -7.83
CA THR A 212 -0.38 37.07 -8.04
C THR A 212 0.53 38.23 -8.44
#